data_AF-A0A968LI49-F1
#
_entry.id   AF-A0A968LI49-F1
#
_cell.length_a   1.000
_cell.length_b   1.000
_cell.length_c   1.000
_cell.angle_alpha   90.00
_cell.angle_beta   90.00
_cell.angle_gamma   90.00
#
_symmetry.space_group_name_H-M   'P 1'
#
loop_
_entity.id
_entity.type
_entity.pdbx_description
1 polymer ?
#
loop_
_entity_poly.entity_id
_entity_poly.type
_entity_poly.pdbx_seq_one_letter_code
_entity_poly.pdbx_strand_id
1 'polypeptide(L)'
;MVRIGTYTLGLGFCLPLLGLGVGHYFIGQMIYELHLRGQSPWLWLIAGVSLLNVWAIPASIGGLFAVILGAIAAGFVLGWLGALITLGVGVAITWFGVRQADYKVNAEPSLRWWEWLGLAGTISLSMVMTIALFQRLSDWGSGMILGLVLGAIAILGPQTQSHELPPKLAYGSLALSMVIGLLCGAIAQSFQPRFFA
;
A
#
# COMPACT_ATOMS: atom_id res chain seq x y z
N MET A 1 16.65 0.00 14.64
CA MET A 1 17.44 0.18 13.40
C MET A 1 17.96 -1.17 12.97
N VAL A 2 17.86 -1.52 11.70
CA VAL A 2 18.39 -2.76 11.14
C VAL A 2 19.57 -2.40 10.23
N ARG A 3 20.75 -2.98 10.46
CA ARG A 3 21.95 -2.72 9.66
C ARG A 3 22.10 -3.82 8.62
N ILE A 4 22.10 -3.46 7.33
CA ILE A 4 22.37 -4.39 6.22
C ILE A 4 23.63 -3.90 5.51
N GLY A 5 24.77 -4.54 5.80
CA GLY A 5 26.08 -4.13 5.28
C GLY A 5 26.47 -2.72 5.74
N THR A 6 26.75 -1.82 4.79
CA THR A 6 27.09 -0.41 5.05
C THR A 6 25.88 0.48 5.30
N TYR A 7 24.67 0.03 4.98
CA TYR A 7 23.46 0.84 5.10
C TYR A 7 22.72 0.56 6.41
N THR A 8 22.16 1.61 7.01
CA THR A 8 21.28 1.51 8.18
C THR A 8 19.85 1.81 7.76
N LEU A 9 18.98 0.81 7.90
CA LEU A 9 17.54 0.97 7.68
C LEU A 9 16.89 1.37 9.00
N GLY A 10 16.29 2.56 9.02
CA GLY A 10 15.46 3.01 10.12
C GLY A 10 14.23 2.11 10.27
N LEU A 11 13.78 1.91 11.51
CA LEU A 11 12.48 1.27 11.79
C LEU A 11 11.35 2.00 11.05
N GLY A 12 11.49 3.32 10.87
CA GLY A 12 10.58 4.17 10.11
C GLY A 12 10.40 3.76 8.65
N PHE A 13 11.38 3.11 8.02
CA PHE A 13 11.27 2.62 6.63
C PHE A 13 10.80 1.17 6.57
N CYS A 14 11.19 0.34 7.54
CA CYS A 14 10.77 -1.07 7.60
C CYS A 14 9.27 -1.23 7.87
N LEU A 15 8.69 -0.42 8.77
CA LEU A 15 7.28 -0.52 9.13
C LEU A 15 6.35 -0.23 7.93
N PRO A 16 6.56 0.83 7.14
CA PRO A 16 5.80 1.05 5.91
C PRO A 16 6.01 -0.04 4.86
N LEU A 17 7.23 -0.59 4.73
CA LEU A 17 7.44 -1.74 3.85
C LEU A 17 6.60 -2.95 4.26
N LEU A 18 6.52 -3.25 5.56
CA LEU A 18 5.65 -4.31 6.07
C LEU A 18 4.18 -4.02 5.79
N GLY A 19 3.72 -2.79 6.02
CA GLY A 19 2.36 -2.38 5.70
C GLY A 19 2.02 -2.56 4.22
N LEU A 20 2.93 -2.16 3.34
CA LEU A 20 2.77 -2.38 1.90
C LEU A 20 2.70 -3.88 1.56
N GLY A 21 3.54 -4.70 2.19
CA GLY A 21 3.53 -6.16 2.02
C GLY A 21 2.23 -6.79 2.49
N VAL A 22 1.67 -6.34 3.61
CA VAL A 22 0.34 -6.76 4.10
C VAL A 22 -0.75 -6.38 3.10
N GLY A 23 -0.74 -5.16 2.54
CA GLY A 23 -1.69 -4.78 1.50
C GLY A 23 -1.62 -5.71 0.28
N HIS A 24 -0.40 -6.03 -0.16
CA HIS A 24 -0.17 -6.92 -1.29
C HIS A 24 -0.52 -8.38 -1.00
N TYR A 25 -0.46 -8.81 0.27
CA TYR A 25 -0.96 -10.12 0.69
C TYR A 25 -2.46 -10.28 0.37
N PHE A 26 -3.29 -9.29 0.71
CA PHE A 26 -4.72 -9.34 0.37
C PHE A 26 -4.98 -9.29 -1.14
N ILE A 27 -4.20 -8.49 -1.87
CA ILE A 27 -4.26 -8.49 -3.34
C ILE A 27 -3.90 -9.86 -3.90
N GLY A 28 -2.86 -10.51 -3.38
CA GLY A 28 -2.43 -11.85 -3.82
C GLY A 28 -3.53 -12.90 -3.65
N GLN A 29 -4.25 -12.85 -2.52
CA GLN A 29 -5.43 -13.69 -2.31
C GLN A 29 -6.53 -13.40 -3.34
N MET A 30 -6.84 -12.12 -3.58
CA MET A 30 -7.87 -11.71 -4.54
C MET A 30 -7.52 -12.14 -5.98
N ILE A 31 -6.26 -11.98 -6.40
CA ILE A 31 -5.76 -12.46 -7.70
C ILE A 31 -5.97 -13.97 -7.85
N TYR A 32 -5.64 -14.74 -6.80
CA TYR A 32 -5.83 -16.19 -6.83
C TYR A 32 -7.31 -16.57 -6.93
N GLU A 33 -8.21 -15.86 -6.25
CA GLU A 33 -9.66 -16.09 -6.42
C GLU A 33 -10.16 -15.77 -7.82
N LEU A 34 -9.72 -14.65 -8.40
CA LEU A 34 -10.08 -14.29 -9.77
C LEU A 34 -9.60 -15.34 -10.77
N HIS A 35 -8.41 -15.92 -10.52
CA HIS A 35 -7.89 -17.04 -11.30
C HIS A 35 -8.83 -18.25 -11.22
N LEU A 36 -9.24 -18.64 -10.01
CA LEU A 36 -10.16 -19.78 -9.82
C LEU A 36 -11.53 -19.55 -10.45
N ARG A 37 -12.03 -18.31 -10.47
CA ARG A 37 -13.31 -17.94 -11.07
C ARG A 37 -13.24 -17.74 -12.58
N GLY A 38 -12.08 -17.93 -13.20
CA GLY A 38 -11.88 -17.72 -14.64
C GLY A 38 -12.03 -16.27 -15.11
N GLN A 39 -11.89 -15.30 -14.20
CA GLN A 39 -12.05 -13.87 -14.49
C GLN A 39 -10.75 -13.24 -15.00
N SER A 40 -10.24 -13.76 -16.12
CA SER A 40 -8.93 -13.42 -16.69
C SER A 40 -8.71 -11.91 -16.90
N PRO A 41 -9.68 -11.11 -17.42
CA PRO A 41 -9.44 -9.68 -17.64
C PRO A 41 -9.18 -8.90 -16.34
N TRP A 42 -9.96 -9.16 -15.30
CA TRP A 42 -9.83 -8.50 -14.00
C TRP A 42 -8.54 -8.92 -13.29
N LEU A 43 -8.16 -10.18 -13.41
CA LEU A 43 -6.88 -10.68 -12.90
C LEU A 43 -5.72 -9.90 -13.50
N TRP A 44 -5.66 -9.79 -14.83
CA TRP A 44 -4.56 -9.08 -15.51
C TRP A 44 -4.53 -7.60 -15.14
N LEU A 45 -5.70 -6.96 -15.05
CA LEU A 45 -5.81 -5.57 -14.66
C LEU A 45 -5.25 -5.34 -13.24
N ILE A 46 -5.70 -6.13 -12.26
CA ILE A 46 -5.30 -6.00 -10.86
C ILE A 46 -3.81 -6.33 -10.68
N ALA A 47 -3.32 -7.40 -11.31
CA ALA A 47 -1.92 -7.76 -11.28
C ALA A 47 -1.04 -6.66 -11.91
N GLY A 48 -1.46 -6.11 -13.04
CA GLY A 48 -0.78 -5.00 -13.71
C GLY A 48 -0.72 -3.75 -12.84
N VAL A 49 -1.86 -3.31 -12.29
CA VAL A 49 -1.92 -2.16 -11.38
C VAL A 49 -0.99 -2.39 -10.18
N SER A 50 -1.00 -3.57 -9.58
CA SER A 50 -0.18 -3.87 -8.41
C SER A 50 1.31 -3.78 -8.71
N LEU A 51 1.77 -4.31 -9.85
CA LEU A 51 3.20 -4.29 -10.22
C LEU A 51 3.68 -2.91 -10.67
N LEU A 52 2.88 -2.17 -11.45
CA LEU A 52 3.25 -0.85 -11.96
C LEU A 52 3.37 0.20 -10.85
N ASN A 53 2.68 -0.02 -9.72
CA ASN A 53 2.66 0.92 -8.61
C ASN A 53 3.99 1.05 -7.84
N VAL A 54 4.94 0.12 -8.02
CA VAL A 54 6.32 0.26 -7.49
C VAL A 54 6.93 1.60 -7.91
N TRP A 55 6.62 2.05 -9.13
CA TRP A 55 7.16 3.29 -9.69
C TRP A 55 6.30 4.52 -9.37
N ALA A 56 5.05 4.32 -8.97
CA ALA A 56 4.11 5.40 -8.66
C ALA A 56 4.24 5.88 -7.20
N ILE A 57 4.45 4.97 -6.25
CA ILE A 57 4.48 5.26 -4.81
C ILE A 57 5.60 6.28 -4.44
N PRO A 58 6.84 6.17 -4.96
CA PRO A 58 7.93 7.11 -4.64
C PRO A 58 7.75 8.53 -5.19
N ALA A 59 6.87 8.69 -6.17
CA ALA A 59 6.73 9.90 -6.97
C ALA A 59 5.59 10.83 -6.51
N SER A 60 4.73 10.40 -5.59
CA SER A 60 3.40 11.02 -5.45
C SER A 60 3.06 11.52 -4.05
N ILE A 61 2.52 12.75 -3.99
CA ILE A 61 1.73 13.28 -2.86
C ILE A 61 0.42 12.47 -2.68
N GLY A 62 0.07 11.64 -3.67
CA GLY A 62 -1.12 10.79 -3.72
C GLY A 62 -1.31 9.86 -2.54
N GLY A 63 -0.28 9.64 -1.74
CA GLY A 63 -0.35 9.04 -0.42
C GLY A 63 -1.43 9.60 0.51
N LEU A 64 -1.49 10.93 0.65
CA LEU A 64 -2.51 11.57 1.50
C LEU A 64 -3.91 11.42 0.91
N PHE A 65 -4.04 11.54 -0.41
CA PHE A 65 -5.29 11.29 -1.11
C PHE A 65 -5.74 9.83 -0.96
N ALA A 66 -4.80 8.88 -0.99
CA ALA A 66 -5.07 7.47 -0.76
C ALA A 66 -5.65 7.22 0.64
N VAL A 67 -5.10 7.84 1.69
CA VAL A 67 -5.64 7.75 3.05
C VAL A 67 -7.06 8.32 3.12
N ILE A 68 -7.31 9.49 2.53
CA ILE A 68 -8.65 10.12 2.53
C ILE A 68 -9.66 9.27 1.75
N LEU A 69 -9.32 8.88 0.52
CA LEU A 69 -10.20 8.10 -0.34
C LEU A 69 -10.48 6.72 0.24
N GLY A 70 -9.47 6.07 0.82
CA GLY A 70 -9.64 4.80 1.50
C GLY A 70 -10.49 4.90 2.76
N ALA A 71 -10.39 5.99 3.53
CA ALA A 71 -11.28 6.26 4.65
C ALA A 71 -12.74 6.49 4.20
N ILE A 72 -12.95 7.21 3.10
CA ILE A 72 -14.28 7.40 2.50
C ILE A 72 -14.85 6.04 2.07
N ALA A 73 -14.07 5.24 1.34
CA ALA A 73 -14.46 3.90 0.92
C ALA A 73 -14.77 2.99 2.12
N ALA A 74 -13.98 3.08 3.19
CA ALA A 74 -14.26 2.38 4.45
C ALA A 74 -15.57 2.82 5.10
N GLY A 75 -15.96 4.10 4.98
CA GLY A 75 -17.26 4.59 5.49
C GLY A 75 -18.45 3.95 4.81
N PHE A 76 -18.36 3.72 3.50
CA PHE A 76 -19.42 3.07 2.73
C PHE A 76 -19.56 1.57 3.04
N VAL A 77 -18.50 0.91 3.53
CA VAL A 77 -18.48 -0.54 3.72
C VAL A 77 -18.55 -0.95 5.19
N LEU A 78 -17.74 -0.32 6.05
CA LEU A 78 -17.63 -0.62 7.49
C LEU A 78 -18.48 0.32 8.36
N GLY A 79 -19.12 1.33 7.76
CA GLY A 79 -19.78 2.42 8.48
C GLY A 79 -18.80 3.45 9.03
N TRP A 80 -19.35 4.50 9.64
CA TRP A 80 -18.60 5.68 10.07
C TRP A 80 -17.49 5.39 11.09
N LEU A 81 -17.70 4.41 11.98
CA LEU A 81 -16.67 4.02 12.93
C LEU A 81 -15.43 3.44 12.22
N GLY A 82 -15.62 2.56 11.24
CA GLY A 82 -14.52 1.99 10.45
C GLY A 82 -13.79 3.05 9.60
N ALA A 83 -14.51 4.04 9.07
CA ALA A 83 -13.91 5.19 8.40
C ALA A 83 -13.01 6.00 9.32
N LEU A 84 -13.50 6.33 10.52
CA LEU A 84 -12.75 7.11 11.51
C LEU A 84 -11.51 6.35 12.00
N ILE A 85 -11.61 5.04 12.18
CA ILE A 85 -10.46 4.19 12.53
C ILE A 85 -9.44 4.18 11.38
N THR A 86 -9.87 3.93 10.14
CA THR A 86 -9.00 3.97 8.96
C THR A 86 -8.26 5.30 8.83
N LEU A 87 -9.02 6.41 8.94
CA LEU A 87 -8.47 7.75 8.86
C LEU A 87 -7.50 8.04 10.02
N GLY A 88 -7.91 7.74 11.25
CA GLY A 88 -7.10 7.98 12.44
C GLY A 88 -5.78 7.21 12.42
N VAL A 89 -5.82 5.93 12.06
CA VAL A 89 -4.62 5.09 11.93
C VAL A 89 -3.76 5.58 10.76
N GLY A 90 -4.36 5.85 9.59
CA GLY A 90 -3.61 6.31 8.42
C GLY A 90 -2.91 7.65 8.64
N VAL A 91 -3.60 8.61 9.26
CA VAL A 91 -3.01 9.91 9.64
C VAL A 91 -1.92 9.73 10.69
N ALA A 92 -2.14 8.89 11.71
CA ALA A 92 -1.12 8.63 12.73
C ALA A 92 0.16 8.04 12.12
N ILE A 93 0.05 7.02 11.27
CA ILE A 93 1.21 6.43 10.59
C ILE A 93 1.90 7.45 9.69
N THR A 94 1.14 8.20 8.90
CA THR A 94 1.71 9.24 8.03
C THR A 94 2.45 10.29 8.87
N TRP A 95 1.87 10.74 9.98
CA TRP A 95 2.47 11.72 10.88
C TRP A 95 3.77 11.24 11.52
N PHE A 96 3.77 10.04 12.12
CA PHE A 96 4.98 9.46 12.70
C PHE A 96 6.05 9.19 11.66
N GLY A 97 5.63 8.80 10.47
CA GLY A 97 6.48 8.60 9.32
C GLY A 97 7.16 9.87 8.85
N VAL A 98 6.39 10.97 8.69
CA VAL A 98 6.90 12.26 8.22
C VAL A 98 7.87 12.84 9.24
N ARG A 99 7.61 12.68 10.54
CA ARG A 99 8.56 13.12 11.59
C ARG A 99 9.91 12.43 11.52
N GLN A 100 9.98 11.23 10.95
CA GLN A 100 11.23 10.46 10.82
C GLN A 100 11.91 10.67 9.47
N ALA A 101 11.16 11.08 8.45
CA ALA A 101 11.72 11.50 7.19
C ALA A 101 12.21 12.94 7.35
N ASP A 102 13.52 13.19 7.27
CA ASP A 102 14.09 14.56 7.19
C ASP A 102 13.74 15.20 5.83
N TYR A 103 12.45 15.24 5.50
CA TYR A 103 11.92 15.70 4.24
C TYR A 103 12.01 17.22 4.19
N LYS A 104 13.03 17.72 3.49
CA LYS A 104 13.10 19.14 3.12
C LYS A 104 12.02 19.39 2.08
N VAL A 105 10.98 20.11 2.47
CA VAL A 105 9.94 20.60 1.56
C VAL A 105 10.60 21.60 0.61
N ASN A 106 11.17 21.10 -0.47
CA ASN A 106 11.47 21.92 -1.62
C ASN A 106 10.11 22.20 -2.25
N ALA A 107 9.61 23.42 -2.11
CA ALA A 107 8.43 23.89 -2.81
C ALA A 107 8.75 23.98 -4.32
N GLU A 108 8.88 22.84 -4.99
CA GLU A 108 8.91 22.80 -6.44
C GLU A 108 7.52 23.13 -6.99
N PRO A 109 7.42 23.96 -8.04
CA PRO A 109 6.15 24.42 -8.59
C PRO A 109 5.47 23.30 -9.38
N SER A 110 4.13 23.31 -9.37
CA SER A 110 3.18 22.54 -10.20
C SER A 110 3.54 21.09 -10.55
N LEU A 111 2.69 20.15 -10.15
CA LEU A 111 2.81 18.72 -10.45
C LEU A 111 3.12 18.46 -11.94
N ARG A 112 4.24 17.77 -12.20
CA ARG A 112 4.64 17.33 -13.54
C ARG A 112 3.68 16.25 -14.03
N TRP A 113 3.55 16.10 -15.35
CA TRP A 113 2.58 15.15 -15.95
C TRP A 113 2.77 13.69 -15.49
N TRP A 114 4.00 13.26 -15.20
CA TRP A 114 4.28 11.91 -14.71
C TRP A 114 3.92 11.74 -13.22
N GLU A 115 3.91 12.83 -12.43
CA GLU A 115 3.44 12.82 -11.04
C GLU A 115 1.92 12.63 -10.97
N TRP A 116 1.18 13.15 -11.97
CA TRP A 116 -0.24 12.86 -12.14
C TRP A 116 -0.51 11.38 -12.44
N LEU A 117 0.34 10.73 -13.25
CA LEU A 117 0.25 9.29 -13.47
C LEU A 117 0.57 8.51 -12.18
N GLY A 118 1.59 8.95 -11.42
CA GLY A 118 1.91 8.38 -10.12
C GLY A 118 0.76 8.52 -9.11
N LEU A 119 0.09 9.68 -9.10
CA LEU A 119 -1.10 9.93 -8.29
C LEU A 119 -2.24 8.98 -8.66
N ALA A 120 -2.59 8.91 -9.95
CA ALA A 120 -3.64 8.03 -10.45
C ALA A 120 -3.35 6.55 -10.13
N GLY A 121 -2.09 6.13 -10.30
CA GLY A 121 -1.63 4.79 -9.93
C GLY A 121 -1.83 4.51 -8.43
N THR A 122 -1.37 5.42 -7.57
CA THR A 122 -1.45 5.27 -6.11
C THR A 122 -2.90 5.21 -5.61
N ILE A 123 -3.78 6.04 -6.18
CA ILE A 123 -5.22 6.02 -5.90
C ILE A 123 -5.81 4.67 -6.34
N SER A 124 -5.46 4.20 -7.54
CA SER A 124 -5.96 2.93 -8.07
C SER A 124 -5.51 1.75 -7.21
N LEU A 125 -4.24 1.73 -6.76
CA LEU A 125 -3.74 0.72 -5.83
C LEU A 125 -4.52 0.73 -4.52
N SER A 126 -4.75 1.92 -3.97
CA SER A 126 -5.43 2.09 -2.69
C SER A 126 -6.86 1.58 -2.76
N MET A 127 -7.57 1.84 -3.86
CA MET A 127 -8.90 1.27 -4.11
C MET A 127 -8.86 -0.25 -4.22
N VAL A 128 -7.91 -0.80 -4.98
CA VAL A 128 -7.73 -2.25 -5.13
C VAL A 128 -7.46 -2.92 -3.78
N MET A 129 -6.58 -2.34 -2.94
CA MET A 129 -6.30 -2.83 -1.60
C MET A 129 -7.51 -2.76 -0.68
N THR A 130 -8.26 -1.66 -0.76
CA THR A 130 -9.50 -1.47 0.00
C THR A 130 -10.51 -2.56 -0.34
N ILE A 131 -10.74 -2.81 -1.63
CA ILE A 131 -11.64 -3.87 -2.10
C ILE A 131 -11.15 -5.25 -1.64
N ALA A 132 -9.87 -5.55 -1.81
CA ALA A 132 -9.29 -6.83 -1.42
C ALA A 132 -9.42 -7.10 0.09
N LEU A 133 -9.21 -6.08 0.92
CA LEU A 133 -9.39 -6.16 2.37
C LEU A 133 -10.85 -6.40 2.75
N PHE A 134 -11.80 -5.68 2.15
CA PHE A 134 -13.23 -5.81 2.49
C PHE A 134 -13.88 -7.10 2.01
N GLN A 135 -13.33 -7.75 0.99
CA GLN A 135 -13.77 -9.09 0.62
C GLN A 135 -13.42 -10.14 1.68
N ARG A 136 -12.52 -9.82 2.63
CA ARG A 136 -12.00 -10.77 3.62
C ARG A 136 -12.35 -10.44 5.06
N LEU A 137 -12.34 -9.15 5.38
CA LEU A 137 -12.50 -8.67 6.75
C LEU A 137 -13.67 -7.68 6.79
N SER A 138 -14.60 -7.89 7.73
CA SER A 138 -15.80 -7.06 7.91
C SER A 138 -15.86 -6.38 9.28
N ASP A 139 -14.78 -6.44 10.06
CA ASP A 139 -14.72 -5.92 11.42
C ASP A 139 -13.96 -4.58 11.49
N TRP A 140 -13.92 -4.00 12.68
CA TRP A 140 -13.13 -2.80 12.97
C TRP A 140 -11.62 -3.01 12.74
N GLY A 141 -11.15 -4.27 12.82
CA GLY A 141 -9.77 -4.65 12.51
C GLY A 141 -9.40 -4.39 11.06
N SER A 142 -10.33 -4.59 10.12
CA SER A 142 -10.14 -4.24 8.71
C SER A 142 -9.83 -2.76 8.50
N GLY A 143 -10.48 -1.87 9.26
CA GLY A 143 -10.21 -0.42 9.24
C GLY A 143 -8.81 -0.08 9.76
N MET A 144 -8.34 -0.77 10.79
CA MET A 144 -6.97 -0.59 11.29
C MET A 144 -5.93 -1.04 10.27
N ILE A 145 -6.12 -2.22 9.67
CA ILE A 145 -5.20 -2.75 8.65
C ILE A 145 -5.20 -1.84 7.42
N LEU A 146 -6.38 -1.42 6.96
CA LEU A 146 -6.50 -0.50 5.85
C LEU A 146 -5.80 0.83 6.13
N GLY A 147 -6.06 1.43 7.30
CA GLY A 147 -5.38 2.66 7.72
C GLY A 147 -3.87 2.48 7.76
N LEU A 148 -3.39 1.32 8.25
CA LEU A 148 -1.96 1.01 8.28
C LEU A 148 -1.35 0.95 6.89
N VAL A 149 -2.00 0.24 5.96
CA VAL A 149 -1.56 0.06 4.58
C VAL A 149 -1.56 1.39 3.83
N LEU A 150 -2.62 2.19 3.96
CA LEU A 150 -2.73 3.50 3.29
C LEU A 150 -1.74 4.50 3.87
N GLY A 151 -1.56 4.53 5.19
CA GLY A 151 -0.54 5.34 5.85
C GLY A 151 0.88 4.94 5.43
N ALA A 152 1.12 3.64 5.23
CA ALA A 152 2.39 3.13 4.70
C ALA A 152 2.65 3.61 3.27
N ILE A 153 1.66 3.51 2.38
CA ILE A 153 1.74 4.06 1.02
C ILE A 153 2.04 5.56 1.08
N ALA A 154 1.39 6.28 2.01
CA ALA A 154 1.55 7.71 2.12
C ALA A 154 2.95 8.17 2.52
N ILE A 155 3.64 7.37 3.33
CA ILE A 155 4.97 7.73 3.80
C ILE A 155 6.12 7.17 2.94
N LEU A 156 5.92 6.05 2.27
CA LEU A 156 6.96 5.45 1.42
C LEU A 156 7.44 6.40 0.32
N GLY A 157 6.55 7.23 -0.21
CA GLY A 157 6.91 8.33 -1.13
C GLY A 157 8.00 9.25 -0.56
N PRO A 158 7.66 10.06 0.46
CA PRO A 158 8.62 10.94 1.13
C PRO A 158 9.87 10.24 1.68
N GLN A 159 9.75 9.01 2.20
CA GLN A 159 10.89 8.28 2.76
C GLN A 159 11.87 7.78 1.71
N THR A 160 11.39 7.35 0.54
CA THR A 160 12.28 6.93 -0.56
C THR A 160 13.04 8.09 -1.18
N GLN A 161 12.49 9.31 -1.09
CA GLN A 161 13.17 10.55 -1.53
C GLN A 161 14.15 11.11 -0.49
N SER A 162 13.89 10.91 0.80
CA SER A 162 14.68 11.47 1.90
C SER A 162 15.78 10.55 2.44
N HIS A 163 15.67 9.23 2.25
CA HIS A 163 16.71 8.30 2.69
C HIS A 163 17.96 8.38 1.81
N GLU A 164 19.13 8.30 2.44
CA GLU A 164 20.45 8.17 1.80
C GLU A 164 20.63 6.83 1.03
N LEU A 165 19.58 6.04 0.91
CA LEU A 165 19.61 4.79 0.16
C LEU A 165 19.72 5.09 -1.34
N PRO A 166 20.62 4.42 -2.07
CA PRO A 166 20.63 4.46 -3.52
C PRO A 166 19.23 4.15 -4.06
N PRO A 167 18.70 4.92 -5.03
CA PRO A 167 17.35 4.73 -5.55
C PRO A 167 17.05 3.29 -5.93
N LYS A 168 18.02 2.59 -6.54
CA LYS A 168 17.91 1.17 -6.92
C LYS A 168 17.57 0.25 -5.73
N LEU A 169 18.15 0.51 -4.55
CA LEU A 169 17.88 -0.28 -3.34
C LEU A 169 16.52 0.07 -2.74
N ALA A 170 16.12 1.35 -2.77
CA ALA A 170 14.80 1.79 -2.32
C ALA A 170 13.68 1.14 -3.16
N TYR A 171 13.73 1.28 -4.49
CA TYR A 171 12.78 0.64 -5.41
C TYR A 171 12.84 -0.89 -5.32
N GLY A 172 14.04 -1.47 -5.16
CA GLY A 172 14.21 -2.91 -4.98
C GLY A 172 13.53 -3.43 -3.72
N SER A 173 13.63 -2.71 -2.60
CA SER A 173 12.97 -3.08 -1.33
C SER A 173 11.44 -2.97 -1.41
N LEU A 174 10.92 -1.95 -2.10
CA LEU A 174 9.50 -1.82 -2.39
C LEU A 174 9.00 -2.99 -3.22
N ALA A 175 9.63 -3.24 -4.37
CA ALA A 175 9.28 -4.33 -5.27
C ALA A 175 9.32 -5.68 -4.55
N LEU A 176 10.37 -5.93 -3.76
CA LEU A 176 10.51 -7.16 -3.01
C LEU A 176 9.38 -7.34 -1.98
N SER A 177 9.04 -6.30 -1.21
CA SER A 177 7.93 -6.37 -0.25
C SER A 177 6.60 -6.67 -0.94
N MET A 178 6.34 -6.02 -2.08
CA MET A 178 5.13 -6.21 -2.87
C MET A 178 5.04 -7.64 -3.44
N VAL A 179 6.13 -8.14 -4.02
CA VAL A 179 6.19 -9.50 -4.58
C VAL A 179 6.03 -10.56 -3.49
N ILE A 180 6.72 -10.41 -2.35
CA ILE A 180 6.58 -11.33 -1.22
C ILE A 180 5.14 -11.32 -0.72
N GLY A 181 4.55 -10.15 -0.52
CA GLY A 181 3.15 -10.01 -0.13
C GLY A 181 2.22 -10.76 -1.08
N LEU A 182 2.30 -10.46 -2.39
CA LEU A 182 1.48 -11.09 -3.43
C LEU A 182 1.59 -12.62 -3.42
N LEU A 183 2.82 -13.14 -3.39
CA LEU A 183 3.07 -14.59 -3.40
C LEU A 183 2.56 -15.25 -2.12
N CYS A 184 2.86 -14.69 -0.95
CA CYS A 184 2.37 -15.21 0.32
C CYS A 184 0.84 -15.23 0.38
N GLY A 185 0.19 -14.19 -0.16
CA GLY A 185 -1.26 -14.10 -0.27
C GLY A 185 -1.86 -15.20 -1.15
N ALA A 186 -1.33 -15.34 -2.37
CA ALA A 186 -1.80 -16.35 -3.32
C ALA A 186 -1.57 -17.77 -2.78
N ILE A 187 -0.42 -18.04 -2.18
CA ILE A 187 -0.09 -19.33 -1.56
C ILE A 187 -1.03 -19.60 -0.39
N ALA A 188 -1.23 -18.65 0.52
CA ALA A 188 -2.14 -18.82 1.65
C ALA A 188 -3.57 -19.15 1.17
N GLN A 189 -4.04 -18.49 0.12
CA GLN A 189 -5.36 -18.77 -0.44
C GLN A 189 -5.44 -20.16 -1.07
N SER A 190 -4.36 -20.67 -1.66
CA SER A 190 -4.33 -22.02 -2.24
C SER A 190 -4.52 -23.13 -1.21
N PHE A 191 -4.18 -22.88 0.06
CA PHE A 191 -4.32 -23.82 1.17
C PHE A 191 -5.62 -23.66 1.97
N GLN A 192 -6.42 -22.62 1.72
CA GLN A 192 -7.70 -22.49 2.42
C GLN A 192 -8.66 -23.59 1.96
N PRO A 193 -9.23 -24.37 2.91
CA PRO A 193 -10.17 -25.41 2.55
C PRO A 193 -11.40 -24.78 1.90
N ARG A 194 -11.75 -25.29 0.73
CA ARG A 194 -12.86 -24.81 -0.11
C ARG A 194 -14.20 -25.20 0.52
N PHE A 195 -14.56 -24.54 1.61
CA PHE A 195 -15.94 -24.57 2.07
C PHE A 195 -16.68 -23.50 1.27
N PHE A 196 -17.65 -23.93 0.47
CA PHE A 196 -18.52 -23.13 -0.42
C PHE A 196 -17.96 -22.86 -1.82
N ALA A 197 -18.20 -23.84 -2.71
CA ALA A 197 -18.69 -23.59 -4.06
C ALA A 197 -20.14 -24.08 -4.11
#